data_AF-A0A2W4YX64-F1
#
_entry.id   AF-A0A2W4YX64-F1
#
_cell.length_a   1.000
_cell.length_b   1.000
_cell.length_c   1.000
_cell.angle_alpha   90.00
_cell.angle_beta   90.00
_cell.angle_gamma   90.00
#
_symmetry.space_group_name_H-M   'P 1'
#
loop_
_entity.id
_entity.type
_entity.pdbx_description
1 polymer ?
#
loop_
_entity_poly.entity_id
_entity_poly.type
_entity_poly.pdbx_seq_one_letter_code
_entity_poly.pdbx_strand_id
1 'polypeptide(L)'
;MWAGFASLAVLFGLYVAFIYQPDPQYYLSPDNLNQQAVVQYFTGYLLETALAFDNIFVISLIFTYFAVPREYQHRVLFWGIIGAIVFRAIFISAGAAVVNSWTWVLYFFAAFLIWTGWRMLGSGGAHEMKLEDNTLLKFVR
;
A
#
# COMPACT_ATOMS: atom_id res chain seq x y z
N MET A 1 0.85 -14.65 -14.67
CA MET A 1 0.47 -13.25 -14.98
C MET A 1 1.40 -12.26 -14.27
N TRP A 2 1.48 -12.28 -12.93
CA TRP A 2 2.33 -11.35 -12.16
C TRP A 2 3.84 -11.42 -12.49
N ALA A 3 4.38 -12.63 -12.64
CA ALA A 3 5.76 -12.83 -13.07
C ALA A 3 6.07 -12.22 -14.45
N GLY A 4 5.08 -12.17 -15.37
CA GLY A 4 5.26 -11.54 -16.68
C GLY A 4 5.38 -10.02 -16.58
N PHE A 5 4.55 -9.39 -15.74
CA PHE A 5 4.64 -7.95 -15.47
C PHE A 5 5.94 -7.59 -14.74
N ALA A 6 6.34 -8.40 -13.74
CA ALA A 6 7.60 -8.21 -13.05
C ALA A 6 8.80 -8.33 -14.00
N SER A 7 8.82 -9.34 -14.87
CA SER A 7 9.87 -9.47 -15.89
C SER A 7 9.88 -8.29 -16.86
N LEU A 8 8.72 -7.81 -17.31
CA LEU A 8 8.64 -6.63 -18.17
C LEU A 8 9.17 -5.38 -17.46
N ALA A 9 8.83 -5.19 -16.18
CA ALA A 9 9.29 -4.08 -15.37
C ALA A 9 10.81 -4.13 -15.14
N VAL A 10 11.39 -5.31 -14.92
CA VAL A 10 12.84 -5.47 -14.81
C VAL A 10 13.52 -5.20 -16.15
N LEU A 11 12.98 -5.71 -17.26
CA LEU A 11 13.50 -5.44 -18.61
C LEU A 11 13.47 -3.95 -18.95
N PHE A 12 12.37 -3.26 -18.60
CA PHE A 12 12.28 -1.81 -18.76
C PHE A 12 13.27 -1.08 -17.85
N GLY A 13 13.48 -1.53 -16.61
CA GLY A 13 14.51 -0.98 -15.73
C GLY A 13 15.93 -1.13 -16.29
N LEU A 14 16.23 -2.27 -16.93
CA LEU A 14 17.51 -2.47 -17.64
C LEU A 14 17.62 -1.56 -18.87
N TYR A 15 16.53 -1.38 -19.62
CA TYR A 15 16.49 -0.42 -20.72
C TYR A 15 16.79 1.02 -20.22
N VAL A 16 16.19 1.43 -19.10
CA VAL A 16 16.45 2.73 -18.47
C VAL A 16 17.91 2.85 -18.00
N ALA A 17 18.52 1.76 -17.54
CA ALA A 17 19.90 1.77 -17.07
C ALA A 17 20.93 1.92 -18.20
N PHE A 18 20.70 1.27 -19.35
CA PHE A 18 21.71 1.11 -20.39
C PHE A 18 21.45 1.90 -21.68
N ILE A 19 20.19 2.18 -22.02
CA ILE A 19 19.82 2.73 -23.33
C ILE A 19 19.18 4.11 -23.21
N TYR A 20 18.46 4.38 -22.14
CA TYR A 20 17.79 5.66 -21.94
C TYR A 20 18.80 6.77 -21.66
N GLN A 21 18.65 7.90 -22.37
CA GLN A 21 19.41 9.13 -22.15
C GLN A 21 18.50 10.14 -21.44
N PRO A 22 18.69 10.36 -20.13
CA PRO A 22 17.81 11.22 -19.35
C PRO A 22 18.09 12.69 -19.65
N ASP A 23 17.02 13.47 -19.80
CA ASP A 23 17.12 14.90 -20.05
C ASP A 23 17.47 15.65 -18.75
N PRO A 24 18.56 16.44 -18.68
CA PRO A 24 19.03 17.09 -17.45
C PRO A 24 18.01 18.01 -16.78
N GLN A 25 17.00 18.48 -17.51
CA GLN A 25 15.99 19.39 -16.99
C GLN A 25 15.15 18.79 -15.83
N TYR A 26 15.02 17.47 -15.76
CA TYR A 26 14.18 16.78 -14.77
C TYR A 26 14.95 16.28 -13.53
N TYR A 27 16.25 16.59 -13.42
CA TYR A 27 17.11 16.09 -12.36
C TYR A 27 17.71 17.25 -11.54
N LEU A 28 17.80 17.05 -10.23
CA LEU A 28 18.33 18.05 -9.29
C LEU A 28 19.85 18.24 -9.44
N SER A 29 20.55 17.22 -9.95
CA SER A 29 22.01 17.24 -10.15
C SER A 29 22.36 16.77 -11.57
N PRO A 30 23.28 17.44 -12.29
CA PRO A 30 23.74 17.03 -13.62
C PRO A 30 24.60 15.75 -13.62
N ASP A 31 25.02 15.27 -12.46
CA ASP A 31 25.92 14.12 -12.35
C ASP A 31 25.14 12.79 -12.31
N ASN A 32 25.63 11.77 -13.02
CA ASN A 32 25.10 10.40 -13.00
C ASN A 32 23.59 10.28 -13.34
N LEU A 33 23.13 10.98 -14.39
CA LEU A 33 21.72 10.99 -14.79
C LEU A 33 21.11 9.58 -14.96
N ASN A 34 21.84 8.64 -15.57
CA ASN A 34 21.35 7.28 -15.77
C ASN A 34 21.04 6.57 -14.45
N GLN A 35 21.90 6.73 -13.44
CA GLN A 35 21.66 6.18 -12.11
C GLN A 35 20.43 6.81 -11.45
N GLN A 36 20.25 8.13 -11.58
CA GLN A 36 19.08 8.82 -11.04
C GLN A 36 17.79 8.36 -11.72
N ALA A 37 17.79 8.21 -13.04
CA ALA A 37 16.64 7.70 -13.81
C ALA A 37 16.26 6.28 -13.38
N VAL A 38 17.25 5.39 -13.20
CA VAL A 38 17.03 4.04 -12.69
C VAL A 38 16.44 4.07 -11.28
N VAL A 39 17.00 4.87 -10.37
CA VAL A 39 16.50 4.99 -9.00
C VAL A 39 15.07 5.52 -8.98
N GLN A 40 14.75 6.55 -9.78
CA GLN A 40 13.39 7.07 -9.90
C GLN A 40 12.42 6.03 -10.44
N TYR A 41 12.81 5.30 -11.48
CA TYR A 41 11.99 4.22 -12.04
C TYR A 41 11.69 3.13 -11.00
N PHE A 42 12.71 2.60 -10.34
CA PHE A 42 12.53 1.57 -9.32
C PHE A 42 11.74 2.08 -8.11
N THR A 43 11.95 3.34 -7.71
CA THR A 43 11.18 3.98 -6.65
C THR A 43 9.70 4.06 -7.03
N GLY A 44 9.39 4.51 -8.26
CA GLY A 44 8.02 4.55 -8.77
C GLY A 44 7.39 3.16 -8.85
N TYR A 45 8.10 2.19 -9.43
CA TYR A 45 7.64 0.80 -9.53
C TYR A 45 7.34 0.18 -8.15
N LEU A 46 8.23 0.38 -7.17
CA LEU A 46 8.03 -0.11 -5.80
C LEU A 46 6.88 0.61 -5.11
N LEU A 47 6.73 1.92 -5.30
CA LEU A 47 5.63 2.70 -4.73
C LEU A 47 4.28 2.24 -5.30
N GLU A 48 4.16 2.10 -6.61
CA GLU A 48 2.94 1.60 -7.26
C GLU A 48 2.61 0.18 -6.80
N THR A 49 3.63 -0.68 -6.71
CA THR A 49 3.47 -2.05 -6.25
C THR A 49 3.01 -2.10 -4.79
N ALA A 50 3.67 -1.36 -3.89
CA ALA A 50 3.30 -1.30 -2.47
C ALA A 50 1.87 -0.78 -2.26
N LEU A 51 1.49 0.24 -3.04
CA LEU A 51 0.16 0.85 -3.03
C LEU A 51 -0.93 -0.10 -3.56
N ALA A 52 -0.61 -0.93 -4.55
CA ALA A 52 -1.51 -2.00 -5.00
C ALA A 52 -1.67 -3.10 -3.92
N PHE A 53 -0.57 -3.48 -3.25
CA PHE A 53 -0.60 -4.45 -2.16
C PHE A 53 -1.41 -3.96 -0.95
N ASP A 54 -1.31 -2.69 -0.58
CA ASP A 54 -2.07 -2.09 0.52
C ASP A 54 -3.58 -2.25 0.34
N ASN A 55 -4.08 -1.93 -0.87
CA ASN A 55 -5.50 -2.10 -1.21
C ASN A 55 -5.96 -3.57 -1.17
N ILE A 56 -5.18 -4.48 -1.76
CA ILE A 56 -5.52 -5.92 -1.79
C ILE A 56 -5.48 -6.51 -0.39
N PHE A 57 -4.52 -6.09 0.44
CA PHE A 57 -4.36 -6.58 1.81
C PHE A 57 -5.60 -6.27 2.65
N VAL A 58 -6.04 -5.01 2.67
CA VAL A 58 -7.23 -4.58 3.43
C VAL A 58 -8.48 -5.35 2.96
N ILE A 59 -8.69 -5.48 1.65
CA ILE A 59 -9.83 -6.20 1.08
C ILE A 59 -9.80 -7.68 1.48
N SER A 60 -8.62 -8.33 1.44
CA SER A 60 -8.47 -9.73 1.82
C SER A 60 -8.74 -9.95 3.31
N LEU A 61 -8.31 -9.02 4.17
CA LEU A 61 -8.56 -9.06 5.61
C LEU A 61 -10.06 -8.95 5.89
N ILE A 62 -10.75 -8.02 5.23
CA ILE A 62 -12.20 -7.83 5.37
C ILE A 62 -12.97 -9.10 4.94
N PHE A 63 -12.65 -9.68 3.78
CA PHE A 63 -13.32 -10.89 3.32
C PHE A 63 -13.07 -12.09 4.22
N THR A 64 -11.85 -12.23 4.74
CA THR A 64 -11.51 -13.29 5.69
C THR A 64 -12.25 -13.08 7.01
N TYR A 65 -12.30 -11.85 7.51
CA TYR A 65 -12.97 -11.50 8.77
C TYR A 65 -14.48 -11.75 8.72
N PHE A 66 -15.15 -11.39 7.63
CA PHE A 66 -16.61 -11.55 7.48
C PHE A 66 -17.04 -12.87 6.84
N ALA A 67 -16.10 -13.77 6.51
CA ALA A 67 -16.36 -15.05 5.85
C ALA A 67 -17.34 -14.93 4.65
N VAL A 68 -17.16 -13.89 3.83
CA VAL A 68 -18.16 -13.47 2.82
C VAL A 68 -18.34 -14.55 1.74
N PRO A 69 -19.56 -15.09 1.54
CA PRO A 69 -19.85 -16.06 0.49
C PRO A 69 -19.51 -15.51 -0.90
N ARG A 70 -18.99 -16.37 -1.78
CA ARG A 70 -18.50 -16.03 -3.14
C ARG A 70 -19.50 -15.23 -3.98
N GLU A 71 -20.80 -15.47 -3.80
CA GLU A 71 -21.89 -14.81 -4.54
C GLU A 71 -22.01 -13.30 -4.23
N TYR A 72 -21.65 -12.87 -3.02
CA TYR A 72 -21.74 -11.47 -2.61
C TYR A 72 -20.41 -10.70 -2.72
N GLN A 73 -19.31 -11.41 -3.01
CA GLN A 73 -17.97 -10.80 -3.05
C GLN A 73 -17.89 -9.61 -4.00
N HIS A 74 -18.50 -9.66 -5.18
CA HIS A 74 -18.44 -8.56 -6.14
C HIS A 74 -19.14 -7.29 -5.64
N ARG A 75 -20.30 -7.44 -4.98
CA ARG A 75 -21.05 -6.31 -4.42
C ARG A 75 -20.32 -5.68 -3.23
N VAL A 76 -19.79 -6.50 -2.33
CA VAL A 76 -19.02 -6.03 -1.18
C VAL A 76 -17.70 -5.40 -1.64
N LEU A 77 -17.04 -5.98 -2.64
CA LEU A 77 -15.82 -5.43 -3.24
C LEU A 77 -16.08 -4.04 -3.84
N PHE A 78 -17.17 -3.87 -4.58
CA PHE A 78 -17.49 -2.60 -5.22
C PHE A 78 -17.70 -1.49 -4.19
N TRP A 79 -18.56 -1.71 -3.19
CA TRP A 79 -18.79 -0.74 -2.11
C TRP A 79 -17.53 -0.51 -1.26
N GLY A 80 -16.73 -1.57 -1.05
CA GLY A 80 -15.45 -1.48 -0.34
C GLY A 80 -14.42 -0.63 -1.08
N ILE A 81 -14.27 -0.79 -2.39
CA ILE A 81 -13.34 0.01 -3.20
C ILE A 81 -13.79 1.48 -3.22
N ILE A 82 -15.08 1.75 -3.42
CA ILE A 82 -15.61 3.13 -3.38
C ILE A 82 -15.33 3.76 -2.01
N GLY A 83 -15.62 3.04 -0.92
CA GLY A 83 -15.31 3.50 0.44
C GLY A 83 -13.81 3.74 0.64
N ALA A 84 -12.96 2.79 0.23
CA ALA A 84 -11.51 2.89 0.36
C ALA A 84 -10.94 4.09 -0.40
N ILE A 85 -11.41 4.36 -1.63
CA ILE A 85 -11.00 5.54 -2.41
C ILE A 85 -11.38 6.84 -1.69
N VAL A 86 -12.59 6.92 -1.12
CA VAL A 86 -13.06 8.10 -0.37
C VAL A 86 -12.22 8.30 0.89
N PHE A 87 -12.05 7.25 1.71
CA PHE A 87 -11.20 7.33 2.91
C PHE A 87 -9.78 7.74 2.56
N ARG A 88 -9.23 7.18 1.47
CA ARG A 88 -7.90 7.51 1.00
C ARG A 88 -7.78 8.98 0.59
N ALA A 89 -8.76 9.52 -0.13
CA ALA A 89 -8.78 10.95 -0.48
C ALA A 89 -8.83 11.84 0.77
N ILE A 90 -9.63 11.46 1.78
CA ILE A 90 -9.73 12.18 3.06
C ILE A 90 -8.40 12.10 3.81
N PHE A 91 -7.83 10.91 4.00
CA PHE A 91 -6.59 10.74 4.75
C PHE A 91 -5.39 11.41 4.08
N ILE A 92 -5.30 11.36 2.75
CA ILE A 92 -4.22 12.05 2.02
C ILE A 92 -4.36 13.56 2.14
N SER A 93 -5.57 14.11 1.93
CA SER A 93 -5.78 15.57 2.01
C SER A 93 -5.61 16.10 3.43
N ALA A 94 -6.19 15.42 4.42
CA ALA A 94 -6.02 15.77 5.82
C ALA A 94 -4.57 15.59 6.28
N GLY A 95 -3.93 14.47 5.91
CA GLY A 95 -2.52 14.19 6.21
C GLY A 95 -1.59 15.24 5.62
N ALA A 96 -1.82 15.66 4.37
CA ALA A 96 -1.05 16.71 3.73
C ALA A 96 -1.16 18.05 4.49
N ALA A 97 -2.37 18.43 4.93
CA ALA A 97 -2.58 19.65 5.71
C ALA A 97 -1.86 19.61 7.08
N VAL A 98 -1.90 18.46 7.75
CA VAL A 98 -1.24 18.26 9.06
C VAL A 98 0.28 18.31 8.91
N VAL A 99 0.84 17.62 7.92
CA VAL A 99 2.29 17.57 7.67
C VAL A 99 2.85 18.93 7.25
N ASN A 100 2.11 19.69 6.44
CA ASN A 100 2.52 21.03 6.01
C ASN A 100 2.72 21.98 7.18
N SER A 101 1.95 21.77 8.26
CA SER A 101 2.07 22.60 9.45
C SER A 101 3.18 22.06 10.37
N TRP A 102 3.23 20.75 10.61
CA TRP A 102 3.99 20.14 11.71
C TRP A 102 4.79 18.92 11.21
N THR A 103 6.00 19.17 10.68
CA THR A 103 6.84 18.11 10.07
C THR A 103 7.25 17.01 11.06
N TRP A 104 7.27 17.28 12.38
CA TRP A 104 7.59 16.27 13.39
C TRP A 104 6.57 15.11 13.42
N VAL A 105 5.33 15.37 13.00
CA VAL A 105 4.27 14.36 12.90
C VAL A 105 4.63 13.25 11.91
N LEU A 106 5.44 13.54 10.89
CA LEU A 106 5.95 12.52 9.96
C LEU A 106 6.78 11.45 10.67
N TYR A 107 7.67 11.86 11.57
CA TYR A 107 8.51 10.91 12.31
C TYR A 107 7.65 10.05 13.25
N PHE A 108 6.63 10.63 13.87
CA PHE A 108 5.65 9.89 14.68
C PHE A 108 4.90 8.85 13.84
N PHE A 109 4.34 9.25 12.69
CA PHE A 109 3.65 8.34 11.79
C PHE A 109 4.58 7.24 11.26
N ALA A 110 5.82 7.57 10.91
CA ALA A 110 6.81 6.59 10.47
C ALA A 110 7.11 5.55 11.56
N ALA A 111 7.33 6.00 12.81
CA ALA A 111 7.56 5.10 13.95
C ALA A 111 6.33 4.23 14.23
N PHE A 112 5.12 4.81 14.17
CA PHE A 112 3.86 4.09 14.33
C PHE A 112 3.69 3.01 13.25
N LEU A 113 3.95 3.32 11.98
CA LEU A 113 3.84 2.37 10.86
C LEU A 113 4.84 1.22 10.98
N ILE A 114 6.08 1.49 11.38
CA ILE A 114 7.08 0.45 11.65
C ILE A 114 6.60 -0.45 12.78
N TRP A 115 6.07 0.12 13.86
CA TRP A 115 5.55 -0.64 14.99
C TRP A 115 4.36 -1.52 14.60
N THR A 116 3.39 -0.99 13.85
CA THR A 116 2.24 -1.78 13.37
C THR A 116 2.67 -2.87 12.40
N GLY A 117 3.60 -2.57 11.49
CA GLY A 117 4.15 -3.54 10.54
C GLY A 117 4.88 -4.67 11.26
N TRP A 118 5.70 -4.35 12.26
CA TRP A 118 6.36 -5.34 13.10
C TRP A 118 5.35 -6.22 13.84
N ARG A 119 4.31 -5.61 14.43
CA ARG A 119 3.25 -6.35 15.13
C ARG A 119 2.54 -7.32 14.20
N MET A 120 2.28 -6.95 12.95
CA MET A 120 1.68 -7.85 11.96
C MET A 120 2.58 -9.02 11.60
N LEU A 121 3.90 -8.81 11.49
CA LEU A 121 4.87 -9.89 11.26
C LEU A 121 4.95 -10.87 12.44
N GLY A 122 4.91 -10.36 13.67
CA GLY A 122 4.92 -11.18 14.89
C GLY A 122 3.59 -11.92 15.17
N SER A 123 2.51 -11.51 14.50
CA SER A 123 1.18 -12.15 14.60
C SER A 123 0.93 -13.18 13.49
N GLY A 124 1.97 -13.54 12.73
CA GLY A 124 1.94 -14.34 11.50
C GLY A 124 1.63 -15.84 11.63
N GLY A 125 0.78 -16.23 12.58
CA GLY A 125 0.30 -17.60 12.71
C GLY A 125 -0.94 -17.66 13.59
N ALA A 126 -2.08 -17.99 12.98
CA ALA A 126 -3.38 -18.17 13.65
C ALA A 126 -3.96 -16.92 14.35
N HIS A 127 -4.53 -16.03 13.54
CA HIS A 127 -5.83 -15.47 13.91
C HIS A 127 -6.92 -16.23 13.15
N GLU A 128 -7.07 -17.53 13.45
CA GLU A 128 -8.39 -17.97 13.88
C GLU A 128 -8.69 -17.20 15.18
N MET A 129 -9.04 -15.91 15.06
CA MET A 129 -9.78 -15.26 16.13
C MET A 129 -11.10 -15.99 16.16
N LYS A 130 -11.17 -17.01 17.00
CA LYS A 130 -12.42 -17.64 17.39
C LYS A 130 -13.39 -16.51 17.72
N LEU A 131 -14.39 -16.38 16.85
CA LEU A 131 -15.56 -15.53 16.93
C LEU A 131 -16.48 -15.94 18.10
N GLU A 132 -15.91 -16.20 19.29
CA GLU A 132 -16.67 -16.64 20.47
C GLU A 132 -16.77 -15.58 21.58
N ASP A 133 -16.12 -14.42 21.45
CA ASP A 133 -16.25 -13.37 22.48
C ASP A 133 -16.87 -12.08 21.94
N ASN A 134 -18.01 -12.25 21.26
CA ASN A 134 -18.89 -11.12 21.00
C ASN A 134 -19.66 -10.80 22.28
N THR A 135 -19.14 -9.83 23.05
CA THR A 135 -19.81 -9.24 24.23
C THR A 135 -21.23 -8.74 23.90
N LEU A 136 -21.54 -8.54 22.61
CA LEU A 136 -22.88 -8.19 22.12
C LEU A 136 -23.91 -9.33 22.24
N LEU A 137 -23.50 -10.61 22.23
CA LEU A 137 -24.43 -11.75 22.36
C LEU A 137 -24.83 -12.04 23.82
N LYS A 138 -24.09 -11.49 24.80
CA LYS A 138 -24.38 -11.66 26.23
C LYS A 138 -25.46 -10.71 26.75
N PHE A 139 -25.83 -9.70 25.96
CA PHE A 139 -26.81 -8.67 26.36
C PHE A 139 -28.25 -8.98 25.91
N VAL A 140 -28.44 -10.03 25.09
CA VAL A 140 -29.76 -10.38 24.50
C VAL A 140 -30.29 -11.72 25.06
N ARG A 141 -29.61 -12.33 26.04
CA ARG A 141 -30.12 -13.49 26.77
C ARG A 141 -30.66 -13.10 28.13
#